data_AF-A0A9X2BR63-F1
#
_entry.id   AF-A0A9X2BR63-F1
#
_cell.length_a   1.000
_cell.length_b   1.000
_cell.length_c   1.000
_cell.angle_alpha   90.00
_cell.angle_beta   90.00
_cell.angle_gamma   90.00
#
_symmetry.space_group_name_H-M   'P 1'
#
loop_
_entity.id
_entity.type
_entity.pdbx_description
1 polymer ?
#
loop_
_entity_poly.entity_id
_entity_poly.type
_entity_poly.pdbx_seq_one_letter_code
_entity_poly.pdbx_strand_id
1 'polypeptide(L)' 'MAQKFCKLFEVQEHQVLFRNSTNDDGEEAIIMTTQIEGLEMSATMTGFEENNTTADEQFEKIDQLKADSFFISMSNLTQE' A
#
# COMPACT_ATOMS: atom_id res chain seq x y z
N MET A 1 -20.62 7.62 -8.39
CA MET A 1 -19.98 7.11 -7.16
C MET A 1 -18.57 7.66 -7.13
N ALA A 2 -18.14 8.30 -6.03
CA ALA A 2 -16.75 8.70 -5.89
C ALA A 2 -15.91 7.42 -5.65
N GLN A 3 -15.07 7.04 -6.61
CA GLN A 3 -14.12 5.95 -6.44
C GLN A 3 -13.19 6.31 -5.27
N LYS A 4 -12.99 5.39 -4.33
CA LYS A 4 -11.97 5.55 -3.29
C LYS A 4 -10.61 5.22 -3.90
N PHE A 5 -9.89 6.26 -4.35
CA PHE A 5 -8.59 6.07 -5.00
C PHE A 5 -7.46 5.84 -4.00
N CYS A 6 -7.64 6.24 -2.73
CA CYS A 6 -6.62 6.10 -1.71
C CYS A 6 -7.20 5.84 -0.30
N LYS A 7 -6.38 5.23 0.55
CA LYS A 7 -6.58 5.07 1.99
C LYS A 7 -5.30 5.52 2.70
N LEU A 8 -5.43 6.37 3.70
CA LEU A 8 -4.34 6.90 4.50
C LEU A 8 -4.49 6.43 5.94
N PHE A 9 -3.41 5.91 6.52
CA PHE A 9 -3.36 5.47 7.90
C PHE A 9 -2.22 6.16 8.64
N GLU A 10 -2.44 6.48 9.91
CA GLU A 10 -1.38 6.98 10.79
C GLU A 10 -0.80 5.81 11.59
N VAL A 11 0.53 5.68 11.60
CA VAL A 11 1.26 4.60 12.27
C VAL A 11 2.48 5.20 12.97
N GLN A 12 2.53 5.16 14.30
CA GLN A 12 3.68 5.63 15.10
C GLN A 12 4.21 7.01 14.65
N GLU A 13 3.33 8.00 14.51
CA GLU A 13 3.62 9.37 14.02
C GLU A 13 3.97 9.50 12.52
N HIS A 14 3.92 8.40 11.77
CA HIS A 14 4.13 8.36 10.32
C HIS A 14 2.82 8.12 9.57
N GLN A 15 2.83 8.36 8.26
CA GLN A 15 1.70 8.14 7.38
C GLN A 15 1.99 7.01 6.39
N VAL A 16 1.05 6.06 6.31
CA VAL A 16 1.05 4.99 5.31
C VAL A 16 -0.08 5.25 4.32
N LEU A 17 0.27 5.46 3.06
CA LEU A 17 -0.65 5.66 1.96
C LEU A 17 -0.79 4.37 1.16
N PHE A 18 -2.03 3.95 0.93
CA PHE A 18 -2.40 2.93 -0.05
C PHE A 18 -3.15 3.60 -1.19
N ARG A 19 -2.75 3.33 -2.43
CA ARG A 19 -3.40 3.85 -3.64
C ARG A 19 -3.73 2.72 -4.59
N ASN A 20 -4.97 2.66 -5.06
CA ASN A 20 -5.33 1.82 -6.18
C ASN A 20 -4.92 2.53 -7.49
N SER A 21 -4.18 1.84 -8.35
CA SER A 21 -3.52 2.36 -9.56
C SER A 21 -3.37 1.26 -10.60
N THR A 22 -2.72 1.56 -11.72
CA THR A 22 -2.13 0.58 -12.62
C THR A 22 -0.60 0.58 -12.51
N ASN A 23 0.04 -0.56 -12.76
CA ASN A 23 1.50 -0.64 -12.94
C ASN A 23 1.92 -0.20 -14.35
N ASP A 24 3.22 -0.25 -14.65
CA ASP A 24 3.78 0.17 -15.94
C ASP A 24 3.33 -0.73 -17.12
N ASP A 25 2.90 -1.95 -16.82
CA ASP A 25 2.36 -2.92 -17.79
C ASP A 25 0.85 -2.73 -18.02
N GLY A 26 0.22 -1.79 -17.31
CA GLY A 26 -1.21 -1.52 -17.41
C GLY A 26 -2.10 -2.45 -16.59
N GLU A 27 -1.51 -3.29 -15.73
CA GLU A 27 -2.23 -4.19 -14.82
C GLU A 27 -2.67 -3.46 -13.55
N GLU A 28 -3.76 -3.90 -12.94
CA GLU A 28 -4.21 -3.35 -11.66
C GLU A 28 -3.15 -3.53 -10.56
N ALA A 29 -2.93 -2.46 -9.77
CA ALA A 29 -1.88 -2.39 -8.77
C ALA A 29 -2.37 -1.64 -7.52
N ILE A 30 -1.97 -2.13 -6.33
CA ILE A 30 -2.05 -1.36 -5.10
C ILE A 30 -0.65 -0.92 -4.72
N ILE A 31 -0.44 0.40 -4.70
CA ILE A 31 0.83 1.03 -4.33
C ILE A 31 0.75 1.44 -2.86
N MET A 32 1.72 1.00 -2.08
CA MET A 32 1.89 1.29 -0.66
C MET A 32 3.08 2.22 -0.50
N THR A 33 2.94 3.30 0.24
CA THR A 33 4.01 4.30 0.40
C THR A 33 4.05 4.82 1.83
N THR A 34 5.26 4.99 2.38
CA THR A 34 5.52 5.66 3.66
C THR A 34 6.84 6.40 3.58
N GLN A 35 7.08 7.33 4.50
CA GLN A 35 8.37 7.99 4.65
C GLN A 35 8.98 7.59 6.00
N ILE A 36 10.25 7.19 6.01
CA ILE A 36 11.00 6.83 7.22
C ILE A 36 12.37 7.50 7.14
N GLU A 37 12.72 8.30 8.14
CA GLU A 37 14.01 9.02 8.21
C GLU A 37 14.33 9.86 6.95
N GLY A 38 13.30 10.40 6.31
CA GLY A 38 13.41 11.18 5.08
C GLY A 38 13.47 10.36 3.79
N LEU A 39 13.56 9.03 3.87
CA LEU A 39 13.50 8.13 2.72
C LEU A 39 12.05 7.76 2.39
N GLU A 40 11.68 7.85 1.12
CA GLU A 40 10.40 7.31 0.63
C GLU A 40 10.55 5.80 0.41
N MET A 41 9.71 5.03 1.10
CA MET A 41 9.63 3.58 1.01
C MET A 41 8.34 3.20 0.30
N SER A 42 8.43 2.40 -0.76
CA SER A 42 7.28 1.97 -1.53
C SER A 42 7.28 0.48 -1.82
N ALA A 43 6.10 -0.14 -1.80
CA ALA A 43 5.89 -1.49 -2.29
C ALA A 43 4.65 -1.53 -3.20
N THR A 44 4.69 -2.39 -4.21
CA THR A 44 3.60 -2.56 -5.18
C THR A 44 3.06 -3.97 -5.08
N MET A 45 1.75 -4.10 -4.94
CA MET A 45 1.03 -5.38 -5.00
C MET A 45 0.30 -5.47 -6.35
N THR A 46 0.55 -6.55 -7.10
CA THR A 46 -0.02 -6.83 -8.44
C THR A 46 -0.47 -8.30 -8.52
N GLY A 47 -0.88 -8.76 -9.71
CA GLY A 47 -1.26 -10.16 -9.94
C GLY A 47 -2.65 -10.53 -9.38
N PHE A 48 -3.57 -9.57 -9.31
CA PHE A 48 -4.91 -9.79 -8.77
C PHE A 48 -5.73 -10.76 -9.63
N GLU A 49 -5.70 -10.60 -10.96
CA GLU A 49 -6.45 -11.44 -11.90
C GLU A 49 -6.03 -12.91 -11.81
N GLU A 50 -4.73 -13.19 -11.70
CA GLU A 50 -4.19 -14.55 -11.52
C GLU A 50 -4.71 -15.21 -10.23
N ASN A 51 -5.04 -14.39 -9.23
CA ASN A 51 -5.58 -14.81 -7.94
C ASN A 51 -7.13 -14.79 -7.89
N ASN A 52 -7.80 -14.66 -9.03
CA ASN A 52 -9.26 -14.55 -9.15
C ASN A 52 -9.86 -13.46 -8.23
N THR A 53 -9.19 -12.30 -8.14
CA THR A 53 -9.64 -11.13 -7.38
C THR A 53 -9.30 -9.85 -8.15
N THR A 54 -9.71 -8.69 -7.65
CA THR A 54 -9.34 -7.38 -8.23
C THR A 54 -8.57 -6.54 -7.22
N ALA A 55 -7.86 -5.53 -7.71
CA ALA A 55 -7.26 -4.53 -6.84
C ALA A 55 -8.34 -3.86 -5.97
N ASP A 56 -9.50 -3.52 -6.51
CA ASP A 56 -10.60 -2.90 -5.75
C ASP A 56 -11.07 -3.78 -4.58
N GLU A 57 -11.26 -5.08 -4.79
CA GLU A 57 -11.66 -6.01 -3.73
C GLU A 57 -10.61 -6.15 -2.63
N GLN A 58 -9.33 -6.22 -3.00
CA GLN A 58 -8.25 -6.29 -2.02
C GLN A 58 -8.04 -4.95 -1.31
N PHE A 59 -8.25 -3.84 -2.02
CA PHE A 59 -8.15 -2.48 -1.51
C PHE A 59 -9.17 -2.22 -0.40
N GLU A 60 -10.42 -2.69 -0.57
CA GLU A 60 -11.45 -2.56 0.46
C GLU A 60 -11.09 -3.33 1.75
N LYS A 61 -10.34 -4.44 1.64
CA LYS A 61 -9.84 -5.23 2.79
C LYS A 61 -8.62 -4.61 3.47
N ILE A 62 -8.13 -3.45 3.04
CA ILE A 62 -7.02 -2.76 3.69
C ILE A 62 -7.54 -2.03 4.92
N ASP A 63 -6.93 -2.33 6.06
CA ASP A 63 -7.21 -1.79 7.38
C ASP A 63 -5.91 -1.35 8.08
N GLN A 64 -6.06 -0.87 9.32
CA GLN A 64 -4.94 -0.40 10.14
C GLN A 64 -3.88 -1.49 10.35
N LEU A 65 -4.27 -2.75 10.55
CA LEU A 65 -3.32 -3.84 10.81
C LEU A 65 -2.37 -4.07 9.62
N LYS A 66 -2.88 -3.96 8.39
CA LYS A 66 -2.03 -4.03 7.19
C LYS A 66 -1.11 -2.82 7.07
N ALA A 67 -1.58 -1.63 7.42
CA ALA A 67 -0.75 -0.42 7.46
C ALA A 67 0.39 -0.54 8.49
N ASP A 68 0.06 -0.99 9.70
CA ASP A 68 1.01 -1.24 10.79
C ASP A 68 2.06 -2.26 10.36
N SER A 69 1.62 -3.39 9.77
CA SER A 69 2.52 -4.44 9.30
C SER A 69 3.47 -3.94 8.21
N PHE A 70 2.97 -3.20 7.21
CA PHE A 70 3.81 -2.61 6.17
C PHE A 70 4.85 -1.65 6.75
N PHE A 71 4.43 -0.74 7.63
CA PHE A 71 5.33 0.21 8.28
C PHE A 71 6.44 -0.49 9.07
N ILE A 72 6.10 -1.48 9.90
CA ILE A 72 7.09 -2.26 10.67
C ILE A 72 8.07 -2.96 9.72
N SER A 73 7.60 -3.56 8.63
CA SER A 73 8.48 -4.20 7.65
C SER A 73 9.44 -3.20 7.01
N MET A 74 8.99 -1.99 6.67
CA MET A 74 9.86 -0.96 6.09
C MET A 74 10.85 -0.40 7.12
N SER A 75 10.41 -0.14 8.36
CA SER A 75 11.29 0.33 9.44
C SER A 75 12.39 -0.65 9.79
N ASN A 76 12.10 -1.96 9.73
CA ASN A 76 13.11 -3.00 9.96
C ASN A 76 14.16 -3.05 8.83
N LEU A 77 13.83 -2.59 7.62
CA LEU A 77 14.78 -2.53 6.50
C LEU A 77 15.71 -1.31 6.57
N THR A 78 15.33 -0.27 7.32
CA THR A 78 16.11 0.96 7.48
C THR A 78 17.01 0.93 8.73
N GLN A 79 16.82 -0.03 9.63
CA GLN A 79 17.67 -0.24 10.81
C GLN A 79 18.90 -1.06 10.43
N GLU A 80 19.96 -0.40 9.96
CA GLU A 80 21.33 -0.96 9.90
C GLU A 80 22.09 -0.74 11.21
#